data_AF-X8DD26-F1
#
_entry.id   AF-X8DD26-F1
#
_cell.length_a   1.000
_cell.length_b   1.000
_cell.length_c   1.000
_cell.angle_alpha   90.00
_cell.angle_beta   90.00
_cell.angle_gamma   90.00
#
_symmetry.space_group_name_H-M   'P 1'
#
loop_
_entity.id
_entity.type
_entity.pdbx_description
1 polymer ?
#
loop_
_entity_poly.entity_id
_entity_poly.type
_entity_poly.pdbx_seq_one_letter_code
_entity_poly.pdbx_strand_id
1 'polypeptide(L)'
;MPTKSEILNWRTDHLGAAAKTWGDQATQLDTAVNGAQGLLDGLQGSGQFVEAFRTRLKSYIDKTRPKVDKLKSAKQVAESSEQQLKGAKDKAVYAVHDPEDEDFNVNEDLSVTERRSHSGLDRLKRAIRRRWLQGILHTRAQELVATDNAIARKLHEIAQDLSNFHLEGPDGNTDFSGEPDPRILGPGGPLTHETDSQDLDATIPGTGIRLGGDGRDGYPTIDIPGVYSGQNPLEVPDGSRPLPTGAAAGPDGSQFAGYSVLPYGYKINGEEVFAAGDTTIANLSDPAHPIGTLKGISQASFVYDPDKNRMIIVGNETNDPNAPNGRTRVMWEVPYDRNNPNSWASKTPTRIGEVPSLPGNRESQLVALKGGGFALVGADNGHPSSAIAASTPEGLRDSGLRATAITPPQYYPPNPPGHPPGWDTATPYAPVVVDQHYDPGTGRVTLDMRQSTWGWLPDPNKPGKTLYDPHTWTTSIVVQQPGH
;
A
#
# COMPACT_ATOMS: atom_id res chain seq x y z
N MET A 1 10.78 1.65 7.69
CA MET A 1 12.25 1.75 7.52
C MET A 1 12.74 0.35 7.27
N PRO A 2 13.63 0.13 6.29
CA PRO A 2 14.05 -1.23 5.98
C PRO A 2 14.97 -1.78 7.06
N THR A 3 14.95 -3.10 7.25
CA THR A 3 15.86 -3.81 8.13
C THR A 3 17.28 -3.87 7.56
N LYS A 4 18.27 -4.19 8.41
CA LYS A 4 19.65 -4.42 7.95
C LYS A 4 19.69 -5.45 6.83
N SER A 5 19.01 -6.58 7.03
CA SER A 5 18.96 -7.65 6.03
C SER A 5 18.29 -7.23 4.73
N GLU A 6 17.24 -6.41 4.80
CA GLU A 6 16.58 -5.84 3.60
C GLU A 6 17.51 -4.90 2.82
N ILE A 7 18.26 -4.03 3.49
CA ILE A 7 19.24 -3.14 2.83
C ILE A 7 20.31 -3.94 2.09
N LEU A 8 20.88 -4.96 2.73
CA LEU A 8 21.94 -5.79 2.14
C LEU A 8 21.43 -6.56 0.92
N ASN A 9 20.20 -7.07 1.01
CA ASN A 9 19.57 -7.88 -0.04
C ASN A 9 18.74 -7.07 -1.05
N TRP A 10 18.75 -5.73 -0.96
CA TRP A 10 17.93 -4.88 -1.83
C TRP A 10 18.19 -5.18 -3.31
N ARG A 11 17.14 -5.50 -4.06
CA ARG A 11 17.26 -5.89 -5.46
C ARG A 11 17.29 -4.68 -6.37
N THR A 12 18.21 -4.66 -7.33
CA THR A 12 18.33 -3.59 -8.33
C THR A 12 18.23 -4.11 -9.77
N ASP A 13 18.27 -5.43 -9.95
CA ASP A 13 18.34 -6.15 -11.22
C ASP A 13 17.05 -6.06 -12.06
N HIS A 14 15.91 -5.82 -11.41
CA HIS A 14 14.61 -5.73 -12.05
C HIS A 14 14.52 -4.59 -13.09
N LEU A 15 15.28 -3.50 -12.88
CA LEU A 15 15.33 -2.36 -13.80
C LEU A 15 16.07 -2.69 -15.10
N GLY A 16 17.16 -3.47 -15.02
CA GLY A 16 17.88 -3.95 -16.19
C GLY A 16 17.04 -4.91 -17.05
N ALA A 17 16.22 -5.76 -16.42
CA ALA A 17 15.28 -6.62 -17.13
C ALA A 17 14.21 -5.81 -17.88
N ALA A 18 13.60 -4.80 -17.24
CA ALA A 18 12.63 -3.91 -17.87
C ALA A 18 13.25 -3.13 -19.05
N ALA A 19 14.45 -2.58 -18.87
CA ALA A 19 15.19 -1.88 -19.93
C ALA A 19 15.42 -2.78 -21.15
N LYS A 20 15.78 -4.05 -20.92
CA LYS A 20 15.96 -5.04 -21.98
C LYS A 20 14.65 -5.28 -22.73
N THR A 21 13.55 -5.53 -22.01
CA THR A 21 12.24 -5.78 -22.62
C THR A 21 11.78 -4.63 -23.51
N TRP A 22 11.81 -3.39 -23.02
CA TRP A 22 11.42 -2.22 -23.82
C TRP A 22 12.37 -1.98 -24.99
N GLY A 23 13.66 -2.27 -24.84
CA GLY A 23 14.63 -2.23 -25.92
C GLY A 23 14.38 -3.25 -27.03
N ASP A 24 14.06 -4.48 -26.66
CA ASP A 24 13.74 -5.56 -27.61
C ASP A 24 12.47 -5.21 -28.39
N GLN A 25 11.43 -4.70 -27.70
CA GLN A 25 10.18 -4.24 -28.32
C GLN A 25 10.41 -3.04 -29.26
N ALA A 26 11.20 -2.05 -28.84
CA ALA A 26 11.53 -0.90 -29.67
C ALA A 26 12.22 -1.35 -30.98
N THR A 27 13.14 -2.31 -30.88
CA THR A 27 13.89 -2.83 -32.03
C THR A 27 13.00 -3.54 -33.04
N GLN A 28 12.04 -4.35 -32.55
CA GLN A 28 11.07 -5.04 -33.40
C GLN A 28 10.18 -4.04 -34.15
N LEU A 29 9.65 -3.04 -33.44
CA LEU A 29 8.80 -2.01 -34.04
C LEU A 29 9.56 -1.10 -35.01
N ASP A 30 10.80 -0.73 -34.69
CA ASP A 30 11.65 0.07 -35.57
C ASP A 30 11.93 -0.68 -36.87
N THR A 31 12.17 -1.99 -36.79
CA THR A 31 12.33 -2.85 -37.98
C THR A 31 11.07 -2.87 -38.85
N ALA A 32 9.89 -3.01 -38.24
CA ALA A 32 8.62 -3.01 -38.95
C ALA A 32 8.32 -1.65 -39.62
N VAL A 33 8.57 -0.54 -38.92
CA VAL A 33 8.41 0.83 -39.45
C VAL A 33 9.36 1.08 -40.61
N ASN A 34 10.63 0.69 -40.48
CA ASN A 34 11.60 0.85 -41.56
C ASN A 34 11.25 -0.01 -42.79
N GLY A 35 10.71 -1.22 -42.58
CA GLY A 35 10.17 -2.04 -43.67
C GLY A 35 8.97 -1.40 -44.36
N ALA A 36 8.02 -0.87 -43.59
CA ALA A 36 6.86 -0.15 -44.12
C ALA A 36 7.26 1.13 -44.89
N GLN A 37 8.25 1.87 -44.40
CA GLN A 37 8.81 3.03 -45.10
C GLN A 37 9.47 2.61 -46.42
N GLY A 38 10.25 1.51 -46.43
CA GLY A 38 10.85 0.98 -47.66
C GLY A 38 9.79 0.57 -48.70
N LEU A 39 8.68 -0.04 -48.27
CA LEU A 39 7.54 -0.33 -49.15
C LEU A 39 6.86 0.95 -49.67
N LEU A 40 6.71 1.96 -48.81
CA LEU A 40 6.15 3.26 -49.17
C LEU A 40 6.98 3.98 -50.24
N ASP A 41 8.31 3.93 -50.10
CA ASP A 41 9.27 4.54 -51.01
C ASP A 41 9.36 3.77 -52.33
N GLY A 42 9.19 2.44 -52.30
CA GLY A 42 9.21 1.58 -53.48
C GLY A 42 7.90 1.49 -54.27
N LEU A 43 6.79 2.04 -53.75
CA LEU A 43 5.48 2.01 -54.41
C LEU A 43 5.44 2.89 -55.67
N GLN A 44 5.39 2.23 -56.83
CA GLN A 44 5.24 2.85 -58.15
C GLN A 44 3.84 2.63 -58.73
N GLY A 45 3.34 3.60 -59.52
CA GLY A 45 2.02 3.56 -60.16
C GLY A 45 1.01 4.52 -59.52
N SER A 46 -0.09 4.77 -60.23
CA SER A 46 -1.17 5.70 -59.83
C SER A 46 -2.55 5.04 -59.99
N GLY A 47 -3.41 5.15 -58.98
CA GLY A 47 -4.78 4.61 -59.00
C GLY A 47 -5.39 4.57 -57.60
N GLN A 48 -6.73 4.47 -57.49
CA GLN A 48 -7.46 4.52 -56.21
C GLN A 48 -6.93 3.53 -55.17
N PHE A 49 -6.61 2.29 -55.59
CA PHE A 49 -6.06 1.27 -54.70
C PHE A 49 -4.66 1.63 -54.18
N VAL A 50 -3.78 2.11 -55.05
CA VAL A 50 -2.40 2.48 -54.71
C VAL A 50 -2.38 3.66 -53.75
N GLU A 51 -3.24 4.66 -53.96
CA GLU A 51 -3.36 5.81 -53.06
C GLU A 51 -3.97 5.46 -51.70
N ALA A 52 -4.97 4.57 -51.67
CA ALA A 52 -5.52 4.06 -50.42
C ALA A 52 -4.47 3.26 -49.61
N PHE A 53 -3.68 2.42 -50.29
CA PHE A 53 -2.59 1.67 -49.67
C PHE A 53 -1.47 2.59 -49.16
N ARG A 54 -1.07 3.59 -49.96
CA ARG A 54 -0.10 4.64 -49.58
C ARG A 54 -0.54 5.38 -48.32
N THR A 55 -1.81 5.77 -48.26
CA THR A 55 -2.41 6.45 -47.10
C THR A 55 -2.39 5.56 -45.85
N ARG A 56 -2.74 4.28 -46.00
CA ARG A 56 -2.74 3.31 -44.88
C ARG A 56 -1.32 3.07 -44.35
N LEU A 57 -0.33 2.88 -45.23
CA LEU A 57 1.08 2.72 -44.84
C LEU A 57 1.62 3.96 -44.14
N LYS A 58 1.34 5.16 -44.68
CA LYS A 58 1.75 6.42 -44.04
C LYS A 58 1.14 6.57 -42.64
N SER A 59 -0.16 6.30 -42.51
CA SER A 59 -0.85 6.31 -41.22
C SER A 59 -0.25 5.32 -40.21
N TYR A 60 0.11 4.10 -40.66
CA TYR A 60 0.82 3.13 -39.82
C TYR A 60 2.17 3.64 -39.35
N ILE A 61 3.00 4.18 -40.26
CA ILE A 61 4.32 4.74 -39.95
C ILE A 61 4.19 5.91 -38.95
N ASP A 62 3.34 6.88 -39.25
CA ASP A 62 3.14 8.09 -38.45
C ASP A 62 2.65 7.76 -37.03
N LYS A 63 1.81 6.73 -36.87
CA LYS A 63 1.33 6.26 -35.55
C LYS A 63 2.37 5.44 -34.78
N THR A 64 3.26 4.73 -35.47
CA THR A 64 4.16 3.75 -34.81
C THR A 64 5.51 4.35 -34.43
N ARG A 65 6.02 5.32 -35.20
CA ARG A 65 7.32 5.96 -34.94
C ARG A 65 7.41 6.61 -33.55
N PRO A 66 6.41 7.36 -33.07
CA PRO A 66 6.43 7.89 -31.70
C PRO A 66 6.51 6.80 -30.61
N LYS A 67 6.00 5.59 -30.86
CA LYS A 67 6.10 4.45 -29.91
C LYS A 67 7.52 3.94 -29.81
N VAL A 68 8.20 3.82 -30.94
CA VAL A 68 9.61 3.43 -30.99
C VAL A 68 10.44 4.41 -30.16
N ASP A 69 10.19 5.71 -30.34
CA ASP A 69 10.89 6.76 -29.60
C ASP A 69 10.58 6.71 -28.09
N LYS A 70 9.30 6.52 -27.71
CA LYS A 70 8.90 6.35 -26.30
C LYS A 70 9.52 5.11 -25.65
N LEU A 71 9.53 3.95 -26.32
CA LEU A 71 10.16 2.73 -25.79
C LEU A 71 11.68 2.87 -25.66
N LYS A 72 12.34 3.55 -26.61
CA LYS A 72 13.76 3.91 -26.50
C LYS A 72 14.02 4.83 -25.31
N SER A 73 13.15 5.81 -25.09
CA SER A 73 13.21 6.71 -23.92
C SER A 73 12.96 5.94 -22.61
N ALA A 74 11.97 5.05 -22.58
CA ALA A 74 11.64 4.20 -21.44
C ALA A 74 12.83 3.33 -21.03
N LYS A 75 13.49 2.69 -22.00
CA LYS A 75 14.73 1.95 -21.81
C LYS A 75 15.81 2.81 -21.16
N GLN A 76 16.09 4.00 -21.72
CA GLN A 76 17.11 4.90 -21.18
C GLN A 76 16.79 5.32 -19.75
N VAL A 77 15.53 5.59 -19.45
CA VAL A 77 15.07 5.90 -18.09
C VAL A 77 15.33 4.71 -17.18
N ALA A 78 14.93 3.49 -17.54
CA ALA A 78 15.18 2.31 -16.73
C ALA A 78 16.68 2.06 -16.46
N GLU A 79 17.54 2.18 -17.48
CA GLU A 79 19.00 2.04 -17.33
C GLU A 79 19.57 3.11 -16.38
N SER A 80 19.13 4.37 -16.51
CA SER A 80 19.56 5.45 -15.62
C SER A 80 19.04 5.27 -14.18
N SER A 81 17.81 4.78 -14.03
CA SER A 81 17.20 4.48 -12.74
C SER A 81 17.90 3.33 -12.04
N GLU A 82 18.34 2.30 -12.78
CA GLU A 82 19.13 1.20 -12.22
C GLU A 82 20.43 1.71 -11.58
N GLN A 83 21.14 2.60 -12.26
CA GLN A 83 22.36 3.20 -11.74
C GLN A 83 22.09 4.05 -10.49
N GLN A 84 20.99 4.81 -10.48
CA GLN A 84 20.59 5.61 -9.32
C GLN A 84 20.24 4.73 -8.12
N LEU A 85 19.44 3.69 -8.32
CA LEU A 85 19.04 2.77 -7.25
C LEU A 85 20.25 2.01 -6.70
N LYS A 86 21.15 1.55 -7.57
CA LYS A 86 22.42 0.93 -7.17
C LYS A 86 23.27 1.90 -6.34
N GLY A 87 23.40 3.15 -6.76
CA GLY A 87 24.14 4.16 -6.00
C GLY A 87 23.51 4.46 -4.62
N ALA A 88 22.18 4.47 -4.52
CA ALA A 88 21.49 4.63 -3.23
C ALA A 88 21.69 3.39 -2.34
N LYS A 89 21.61 2.18 -2.92
CA LYS A 89 21.89 0.92 -2.22
C LYS A 89 23.31 0.90 -1.69
N ASP A 90 24.30 1.22 -2.51
CA ASP A 90 25.72 1.21 -2.13
C ASP A 90 25.98 2.17 -0.95
N LYS A 91 25.35 3.34 -0.94
CA LYS A 91 25.42 4.28 0.21
C LYS A 91 24.78 3.72 1.48
N ALA A 92 23.65 3.05 1.37
CA ALA A 92 22.96 2.45 2.52
C ALA A 92 23.75 1.26 3.08
N VAL A 93 24.25 0.37 2.20
CA VAL A 93 25.12 -0.75 2.57
C VAL A 93 26.41 -0.23 3.22
N TYR A 94 27.02 0.82 2.66
CA TYR A 94 28.18 1.45 3.28
C TYR A 94 27.86 1.99 4.70
N ALA A 95 26.71 2.63 4.88
CA ALA A 95 26.28 3.11 6.20
C ALA A 95 25.95 1.98 7.20
N VAL A 96 25.69 0.76 6.73
CA VAL A 96 25.59 -0.44 7.59
C VAL A 96 26.97 -0.92 8.02
N HIS A 97 27.97 -0.85 7.14
CA HIS A 97 29.32 -1.32 7.43
C HIS A 97 30.19 -0.30 8.19
N ASP A 98 30.00 1.00 7.99
CA ASP A 98 30.77 2.07 8.63
C ASP A 98 30.78 1.97 10.19
N PRO A 99 29.65 1.69 10.87
CA PRO A 99 29.68 1.43 12.30
C PRO A 99 30.40 0.13 12.67
N GLU A 100 30.31 -0.92 11.83
CA GLU A 100 30.93 -2.22 12.09
C GLU A 100 32.45 -2.16 12.04
N ASP A 101 32.98 -1.31 11.15
CA ASP A 101 34.40 -0.97 11.00
C ASP A 101 34.92 -0.14 12.20
N GLU A 102 34.04 0.58 12.90
CA GLU A 102 34.34 1.37 14.11
C GLU A 102 34.05 0.63 15.44
N ASP A 103 34.01 -0.70 15.43
CA ASP A 103 33.77 -1.53 16.63
C ASP A 103 32.38 -1.26 17.28
N PHE A 104 31.39 -0.97 16.45
CA PHE A 104 29.96 -1.06 16.78
C PHE A 104 29.33 -2.29 16.13
N ASN A 105 28.11 -2.64 16.57
CA ASN A 105 27.26 -3.62 15.91
C ASN A 105 26.01 -2.89 15.39
N VAL A 106 25.60 -3.24 14.17
CA VAL A 106 24.32 -2.80 13.60
C VAL A 106 23.33 -3.94 13.69
N ASN A 107 22.22 -3.70 14.39
CA ASN A 107 21.12 -4.66 14.57
C ASN A 107 20.14 -4.61 13.39
N GLU A 108 19.20 -5.55 13.33
CA GLU A 108 18.19 -5.61 12.25
C GLU A 108 17.31 -4.35 12.19
N ASP A 109 17.05 -3.71 13.32
CA ASP A 109 16.29 -2.45 13.43
C ASP A 109 17.12 -1.19 13.11
N LEU A 110 18.34 -1.36 12.59
CA LEU A 110 19.31 -0.30 12.31
C LEU A 110 19.82 0.45 13.56
N SER A 111 19.54 -0.06 14.76
CA SER A 111 20.15 0.48 15.97
C SER A 111 21.65 0.16 16.01
N VAL A 112 22.45 1.15 16.41
CA VAL A 112 23.90 0.99 16.56
C VAL A 112 24.23 0.77 18.04
N THR A 113 24.88 -0.35 18.33
CA THR A 113 25.27 -0.76 19.69
C THR A 113 26.78 -0.93 19.82
N GLU A 114 27.31 -0.78 21.03
CA GLU A 114 28.74 -0.95 21.24
C GLU A 114 29.12 -2.43 21.30
N ARG A 115 30.18 -2.82 20.58
CA ARG A 115 30.71 -4.19 20.65
C ARG A 115 31.49 -4.46 21.96
N ARG A 116 32.03 -3.41 22.60
CA ARG A 116 32.84 -3.50 23.81
C ARG A 116 32.54 -2.34 24.76
N SER A 117 32.72 -2.57 26.06
CA SER A 117 32.49 -1.54 27.08
C SER A 117 33.66 -0.59 27.22
N HIS A 118 33.37 0.72 27.27
CA HIS A 118 34.35 1.79 27.48
C HIS A 118 34.08 2.53 28.81
N SER A 119 35.10 3.22 29.32
CA SER A 119 35.03 3.99 30.58
C SER A 119 35.51 5.43 30.40
N GLY A 120 35.19 6.29 31.38
CA GLY A 120 35.62 7.68 31.38
C GLY A 120 35.14 8.49 30.15
N LEU A 121 36.01 9.37 29.66
CA LEU A 121 35.73 10.27 28.54
C LEU A 121 35.50 9.53 27.21
N ASP A 122 36.06 8.34 27.04
CA ASP A 122 35.91 7.56 25.80
C ASP A 122 34.50 7.02 25.64
N ARG A 123 33.82 6.67 26.75
CA ARG A 123 32.38 6.30 26.72
C ARG A 123 31.53 7.44 26.15
N LEU A 124 31.78 8.68 26.57
CA LEU A 124 31.02 9.84 26.09
C LEU A 124 31.27 10.10 24.60
N LYS A 125 32.54 10.05 24.15
CA LYS A 125 32.90 10.22 22.73
C LYS A 125 32.26 9.14 21.85
N ARG A 126 32.34 7.88 22.28
CA ARG A 126 31.71 6.73 21.60
C ARG A 126 30.19 6.88 21.53
N ALA A 127 29.54 7.34 22.60
CA ALA A 127 28.10 7.57 22.61
C ALA A 127 27.66 8.65 21.60
N ILE A 128 28.44 9.73 21.45
CA ILE A 128 28.19 10.76 20.43
C ILE A 128 28.41 10.19 19.03
N ARG A 129 29.53 9.48 18.80
CA ARG A 129 29.83 8.85 17.51
C ARG A 129 28.76 7.85 17.08
N ARG A 130 28.30 7.00 18.00
CA ARG A 130 27.19 6.06 17.82
C ARG A 130 25.92 6.73 17.32
N ARG A 131 25.51 7.83 17.97
CA ARG A 131 24.31 8.59 17.56
C ARG A 131 24.46 9.19 16.17
N TRP A 132 25.66 9.70 15.84
CA TRP A 132 25.95 10.26 14.53
C TRP A 132 25.90 9.19 13.44
N LEU A 133 26.55 8.05 13.65
CA LEU A 133 26.55 6.89 12.75
C LEU A 133 25.14 6.35 12.53
N GLN A 134 24.37 6.15 13.61
CA GLN A 134 22.97 5.72 13.52
C GLN A 134 22.11 6.72 12.74
N GLY A 135 22.32 8.03 12.94
CA GLY A 135 21.64 9.07 12.18
C GLY A 135 21.92 8.98 10.68
N ILE A 136 23.19 8.81 10.29
CA ILE A 136 23.57 8.63 8.88
C ILE A 136 22.96 7.36 8.30
N LEU A 137 23.03 6.24 9.03
CA LEU A 137 22.42 4.98 8.61
C LEU A 137 20.92 5.15 8.34
N HIS A 138 20.19 5.78 9.25
CA HIS A 138 18.76 6.07 9.05
C HIS A 138 18.52 6.96 7.83
N THR A 139 19.31 8.03 7.65
CA THR A 139 19.19 8.91 6.48
C THR A 139 19.42 8.15 5.17
N ARG A 140 20.46 7.31 5.09
CA ARG A 140 20.73 6.54 3.86
C ARG A 140 19.69 5.46 3.60
N ALA A 141 19.17 4.82 4.64
CA ALA A 141 18.06 3.89 4.50
C ALA A 141 16.79 4.58 3.97
N GLN A 142 16.47 5.79 4.47
CA GLN A 142 15.35 6.59 3.96
C GLN A 142 15.58 7.06 2.51
N GLU A 143 16.78 7.50 2.17
CA GLU A 143 17.14 7.89 0.80
C GLU A 143 16.99 6.73 -0.18
N LEU A 144 17.36 5.50 0.22
CA LEU A 144 17.18 4.30 -0.60
C LEU A 144 15.68 4.08 -0.91
N VAL A 145 14.84 4.06 0.11
CA VAL A 145 13.38 3.90 -0.04
C VAL A 145 12.78 5.02 -0.89
N ALA A 146 13.19 6.27 -0.65
CA ALA A 146 12.68 7.43 -1.38
C ALA A 146 13.07 7.38 -2.87
N THR A 147 14.31 6.98 -3.16
CA THR A 147 14.83 6.82 -4.52
C THR A 147 14.07 5.71 -5.26
N ASP A 148 13.90 4.56 -4.62
CA ASP A 148 13.13 3.42 -5.17
C ASP A 148 11.69 3.82 -5.51
N ASN A 149 11.00 4.47 -4.56
CA ASN A 149 9.63 4.97 -4.77
C ASN A 149 9.55 6.02 -5.89
N ALA A 150 10.55 6.91 -6.02
CA ALA A 150 10.59 7.91 -7.09
C ALA A 150 10.79 7.26 -8.47
N ILE A 151 11.66 6.25 -8.54
CA ILE A 151 11.88 5.46 -9.76
C ILE A 151 10.59 4.71 -10.14
N ALA A 152 9.93 4.06 -9.18
CA ALA A 152 8.68 3.34 -9.42
C ALA A 152 7.59 4.27 -10.01
N ARG A 153 7.45 5.49 -9.48
CA ARG A 153 6.53 6.50 -10.05
C ARG A 153 6.89 6.89 -11.47
N LYS A 154 8.17 7.17 -11.75
CA LYS A 154 8.62 7.57 -13.09
C LYS A 154 8.40 6.46 -14.13
N LEU A 155 8.66 5.21 -13.77
CA LEU A 155 8.41 4.06 -14.64
C LEU A 155 6.92 3.85 -14.86
N HIS A 156 6.10 4.10 -13.84
CA HIS A 156 4.66 4.05 -13.95
C HIS A 156 4.10 5.09 -14.92
N GLU A 157 4.53 6.36 -14.84
CA GLU A 157 4.13 7.41 -15.78
C GLU A 157 4.43 6.99 -17.24
N ILE A 158 5.59 6.39 -17.45
CA ILE A 158 6.00 5.85 -18.76
C ILE A 158 5.09 4.69 -19.19
N ALA A 159 4.77 3.76 -18.28
CA ALA A 159 3.88 2.64 -18.56
C ALA A 159 2.44 3.10 -18.89
N GLN A 160 1.90 4.07 -18.15
CA GLN A 160 0.60 4.68 -18.44
C GLN A 160 0.57 5.39 -19.79
N ASP A 161 1.62 6.15 -20.11
CA ASP A 161 1.72 6.84 -21.40
C ASP A 161 1.83 5.84 -22.58
N LEU A 162 2.37 4.64 -22.33
CA LEU A 162 2.38 3.54 -23.29
C LEU A 162 1.02 2.82 -23.37
N SER A 163 0.32 2.61 -22.25
CA SER A 163 -0.98 1.90 -22.22
C SER A 163 -2.13 2.70 -22.82
N ASN A 164 -2.08 4.03 -22.76
CA ASN A 164 -3.13 4.91 -23.28
C ASN A 164 -3.21 4.99 -24.82
N PHE A 165 -2.29 4.35 -25.56
CA PHE A 165 -2.23 4.46 -27.02
C PHE A 165 -2.92 3.29 -27.75
N HIS A 166 -4.08 3.57 -28.35
CA HIS A 166 -4.85 2.61 -29.16
C HIS A 166 -4.55 2.77 -30.65
N LEU A 167 -4.24 1.66 -31.34
CA LEU A 167 -4.19 1.63 -32.81
C LEU A 167 -5.56 1.23 -33.34
N GLU A 168 -6.42 2.19 -33.69
CA GLU A 168 -7.62 1.87 -34.44
C GLU A 168 -7.26 1.38 -35.86
N GLY A 169 -7.72 0.18 -36.21
CA GLY A 169 -7.67 -0.39 -37.55
C GLY A 169 -8.70 -1.52 -37.75
N PRO A 170 -9.35 -1.66 -38.93
CA PRO A 170 -10.56 -2.48 -39.08
C PRO A 170 -10.34 -4.00 -39.11
N ASP A 171 -9.12 -4.49 -39.32
CA ASP A 171 -8.89 -5.91 -39.58
C ASP A 171 -7.65 -6.44 -38.84
N GLY A 172 -7.87 -7.19 -37.76
CA GLY A 172 -7.00 -8.31 -37.40
C GLY A 172 -5.86 -8.05 -36.40
N ASN A 173 -6.22 -8.04 -35.11
CA ASN A 173 -5.51 -8.77 -34.05
C ASN A 173 -4.03 -8.44 -33.79
N THR A 174 -3.77 -7.25 -33.27
CA THR A 174 -2.91 -7.10 -32.08
C THR A 174 -3.58 -6.10 -31.17
N ASP A 175 -4.54 -6.59 -30.39
CA ASP A 175 -5.02 -5.88 -29.21
C ASP A 175 -3.84 -5.79 -28.22
N PHE A 176 -3.31 -4.58 -28.03
CA PHE A 176 -2.33 -4.28 -26.99
C PHE A 176 -2.98 -3.56 -25.81
N SER A 177 -4.31 -3.48 -25.75
CA SER A 177 -4.99 -3.10 -24.53
C SER A 177 -4.88 -4.27 -23.55
N GLY A 178 -3.90 -4.19 -22.66
CA GLY A 178 -4.13 -4.78 -21.33
C GLY A 178 -5.40 -4.14 -20.76
N GLU A 179 -6.09 -4.83 -19.84
CA GLU A 179 -7.24 -4.23 -19.15
C GLU A 179 -6.86 -2.82 -18.63
N PRO A 180 -7.74 -1.80 -18.78
CA PRO A 180 -7.42 -0.41 -18.48
C PRO A 180 -7.18 -0.14 -16.99
N ASP A 181 -7.51 -1.10 -16.13
CA ASP A 181 -7.38 -1.03 -14.68
C ASP A 181 -6.46 -2.13 -14.14
N PRO A 182 -5.76 -1.87 -13.03
CA PRO A 182 -5.02 -2.90 -12.32
C PRO A 182 -5.97 -4.02 -11.90
N ARG A 183 -5.56 -5.26 -12.12
CA ARG A 183 -6.36 -6.45 -11.81
C ARG A 183 -5.72 -7.30 -10.75
N ILE A 184 -6.48 -7.69 -9.73
CA ILE A 184 -6.01 -8.62 -8.71
C ILE A 184 -5.97 -10.05 -9.28
N LEU A 185 -4.82 -10.71 -9.15
CA LEU A 185 -4.55 -12.07 -9.61
C LEU A 185 -4.80 -13.09 -8.49
N GLY A 186 -5.65 -14.07 -8.80
CA GLY A 186 -6.03 -15.16 -7.89
C GLY A 186 -6.90 -14.69 -6.73
N PRO A 187 -7.35 -15.57 -5.83
CA PRO A 187 -7.37 -15.22 -4.43
C PRO A 187 -5.95 -15.23 -3.84
N GLY A 188 -5.77 -14.69 -2.64
CA GLY A 188 -4.48 -14.75 -1.93
C GLY A 188 -4.10 -16.17 -1.46
N GLY A 189 -2.87 -16.26 -0.93
CA GLY A 189 -2.28 -17.49 -0.39
C GLY A 189 -2.81 -17.87 1.00
N PRO A 190 -2.41 -19.05 1.51
CA PRO A 190 -2.79 -19.47 2.86
C PRO A 190 -2.26 -18.50 3.93
N LEU A 191 -2.99 -18.39 5.03
CA LEU A 191 -2.58 -17.59 6.17
C LEU A 191 -1.39 -18.22 6.89
N THR A 192 -0.39 -17.40 7.19
CA THR A 192 0.76 -17.77 8.03
C THR A 192 0.63 -17.02 9.36
N HIS A 193 0.72 -17.74 10.47
CA HIS A 193 0.64 -17.14 11.80
C HIS A 193 1.79 -16.16 12.02
N GLU A 194 1.50 -14.99 12.58
CA GLU A 194 2.51 -13.97 12.88
C GLU A 194 2.71 -13.77 14.38
N THR A 195 1.68 -13.37 15.12
CA THR A 195 1.76 -13.10 16.56
C THR A 195 0.39 -13.22 17.22
N ASP A 196 0.41 -13.35 18.55
CA ASP A 196 -0.78 -13.37 19.41
C ASP A 196 -0.87 -12.15 20.35
N SER A 197 -0.12 -11.08 20.06
CA SER A 197 0.01 -9.94 20.97
C SER A 197 -1.20 -9.00 20.92
N GLN A 198 -1.78 -8.82 19.73
CA GLN A 198 -2.85 -7.88 19.43
C GLN A 198 -3.59 -8.31 18.16
N ASP A 199 -4.82 -7.83 18.00
CA ASP A 199 -5.58 -7.88 16.75
C ASP A 199 -5.64 -6.47 16.17
N LEU A 200 -6.10 -6.33 14.92
CA LEU A 200 -6.02 -5.10 14.15
C LEU A 200 -4.57 -4.60 14.04
N ASP A 201 -4.19 -4.13 12.86
CA ASP A 201 -2.82 -3.65 12.70
C ASP A 201 -2.72 -2.68 11.55
N ALA A 202 -3.47 -1.59 11.66
CA ALA A 202 -3.45 -0.56 10.62
C ALA A 202 -2.03 -0.02 10.49
N THR A 203 -1.61 0.22 9.24
CA THR A 203 -0.25 0.69 8.97
C THR A 203 -0.20 1.54 7.72
N ILE A 204 0.94 2.19 7.53
CA ILE A 204 1.36 2.79 6.27
C ILE A 204 2.33 1.79 5.63
N PRO A 205 2.04 1.26 4.41
CA PRO A 205 2.89 0.26 3.77
C PRO A 205 4.38 0.64 3.74
N GLY A 206 5.26 -0.31 4.10
CA GLY A 206 6.73 -0.16 4.09
C GLY A 206 7.32 0.68 5.23
N THR A 207 6.50 1.18 6.15
CA THR A 207 7.00 2.01 7.26
C THR A 207 7.44 1.20 8.46
N GLY A 208 6.85 0.02 8.68
CA GLY A 208 7.01 -0.78 9.90
C GLY A 208 6.17 -0.28 11.08
N ILE A 209 5.34 0.75 10.88
CA ILE A 209 4.40 1.23 11.90
C ILE A 209 3.35 0.15 12.16
N ARG A 210 2.92 0.00 13.41
CA ARG A 210 1.86 -0.94 13.80
C ARG A 210 0.87 -0.20 14.69
N LEU A 211 -0.37 -0.04 14.23
CA LEU A 211 -1.46 0.53 15.02
C LEU A 211 -2.37 -0.63 15.43
N GLY A 212 -2.14 -1.14 16.64
CA GLY A 212 -2.83 -2.29 17.20
C GLY A 212 -4.22 -1.96 17.74
N GLY A 213 -5.14 -2.90 17.57
CA GLY A 213 -6.38 -3.01 18.33
C GLY A 213 -6.10 -3.55 19.73
N ASP A 214 -7.11 -4.13 20.37
CA ASP A 214 -7.00 -4.54 21.77
C ASP A 214 -5.90 -5.61 21.93
N GLY A 215 -4.85 -5.26 22.67
CA GLY A 215 -3.85 -6.24 23.10
C GLY A 215 -4.45 -7.25 24.08
N ARG A 216 -3.65 -8.27 24.45
CA ARG A 216 -4.01 -9.17 25.57
C ARG A 216 -4.20 -8.45 26.91
N ASP A 217 -3.65 -7.24 27.06
CA ASP A 217 -3.86 -6.35 28.19
C ASP A 217 -5.20 -5.58 28.11
N GLY A 218 -5.94 -5.72 27.01
CA GLY A 218 -7.26 -5.17 26.79
C GLY A 218 -7.26 -3.71 26.33
N TYR A 219 -6.13 -3.17 25.88
CA TYR A 219 -6.01 -1.78 25.41
C TYR A 219 -5.31 -1.70 24.04
N PRO A 220 -5.69 -0.76 23.16
CA PRO A 220 -5.00 -0.54 21.89
C PRO A 220 -3.52 -0.21 22.03
N THR A 221 -2.68 -0.75 21.14
CA THR A 221 -1.23 -0.52 21.13
C THR A 221 -0.79 0.29 19.92
N ILE A 222 0.40 0.89 20.01
CA ILE A 222 1.05 1.55 18.89
C ILE A 222 2.55 1.27 18.93
N ASP A 223 3.11 0.96 17.77
CA ASP A 223 4.54 0.88 17.55
C ASP A 223 4.92 1.75 16.35
N ILE A 224 5.68 2.80 16.62
CA ILE A 224 6.26 3.69 15.61
C ILE A 224 7.78 3.51 15.70
N PRO A 225 8.42 2.85 14.71
CA PRO A 225 9.83 2.52 14.76
C PRO A 225 10.71 3.72 15.11
N GLY A 226 11.45 3.61 16.21
CA GLY A 226 12.38 4.65 16.69
C GLY A 226 11.72 5.87 17.34
N VAL A 227 10.39 5.90 17.50
CA VAL A 227 9.65 7.03 18.09
C VAL A 227 8.98 6.61 19.40
N TYR A 228 8.07 5.63 19.36
CA TYR A 228 7.28 5.23 20.52
C TYR A 228 6.76 3.79 20.34
N SER A 229 6.74 3.02 21.41
CA SER A 229 6.19 1.67 21.43
C SER A 229 5.50 1.43 22.78
N GLY A 230 4.22 1.07 22.76
CA GLY A 230 3.43 0.87 23.98
C GLY A 230 1.92 0.96 23.77
N GLN A 231 1.19 1.29 24.84
CA GLN A 231 -0.23 1.61 24.76
C GLN A 231 -0.46 2.85 23.89
N ASN A 232 -1.54 2.87 23.13
CA ASN A 232 -1.88 4.00 22.30
C ASN A 232 -2.02 5.28 23.16
N PRO A 233 -1.17 6.30 22.97
CA PRO A 233 -1.13 7.47 23.83
C PRO A 233 -2.21 8.49 23.49
N LEU A 234 -3.07 8.24 22.49
CA LEU A 234 -4.10 9.18 22.07
C LEU A 234 -4.99 9.55 23.26
N GLU A 235 -5.09 10.85 23.53
CA GLU A 235 -5.98 11.38 24.56
C GLU A 235 -7.44 11.08 24.18
N VAL A 236 -8.10 10.26 25.00
CA VAL A 236 -9.50 9.88 24.84
C VAL A 236 -10.25 10.08 26.17
N PRO A 237 -11.59 10.24 26.14
CA PRO A 237 -12.38 10.34 27.36
C PRO A 237 -12.19 9.11 28.27
N ASP A 238 -12.26 9.31 29.58
CA ASP A 238 -12.16 8.23 30.56
C ASP A 238 -13.10 7.06 30.24
N GLY A 239 -12.55 5.84 30.29
CA GLY A 239 -13.28 4.62 29.95
C GLY A 239 -13.49 4.39 28.44
N SER A 240 -12.84 5.17 27.58
CA SER A 240 -12.81 4.98 26.13
C SER A 240 -11.48 4.42 25.64
N ARG A 241 -11.49 3.94 24.39
CA ARG A 241 -10.31 3.41 23.70
C ARG A 241 -10.22 3.91 22.26
N PRO A 242 -9.02 4.09 21.71
CA PRO A 242 -8.79 4.46 20.31
C PRO A 242 -8.52 3.24 19.43
N LEU A 243 -9.58 2.63 18.86
CA LEU A 243 -9.42 1.53 17.91
C LEU A 243 -8.96 2.05 16.54
N PRO A 244 -7.88 1.54 15.94
CA PRO A 244 -7.36 2.04 14.69
C PRO A 244 -8.26 1.70 13.50
N THR A 245 -8.47 2.66 12.59
CA THR A 245 -9.34 2.50 11.41
C THR A 245 -8.58 2.58 10.09
N GLY A 246 -7.43 3.25 10.08
CA GLY A 246 -6.62 3.43 8.88
C GLY A 246 -5.39 4.31 9.15
N ALA A 247 -4.41 4.26 8.24
CA ALA A 247 -3.23 5.11 8.31
C ALA A 247 -2.72 5.43 6.90
N ALA A 248 -2.14 6.61 6.73
CA ALA A 248 -1.58 7.04 5.46
C ALA A 248 -0.44 8.04 5.62
N ALA A 249 0.41 8.10 4.61
CA ALA A 249 1.39 9.17 4.47
C ALA A 249 0.85 10.31 3.60
N GLY A 250 1.18 11.55 3.98
CA GLY A 250 1.08 12.72 3.12
C GLY A 250 2.25 12.83 2.14
N PRO A 251 2.13 13.70 1.11
CA PRO A 251 3.19 13.92 0.12
C PRO A 251 4.46 14.57 0.69
N ASP A 252 4.36 15.16 1.87
CA ASP A 252 5.41 15.83 2.64
C ASP A 252 6.13 14.90 3.62
N GLY A 253 5.73 13.63 3.69
CA GLY A 253 6.25 12.66 4.65
C GLY A 253 5.54 12.70 6.02
N SER A 254 4.53 13.55 6.20
CA SER A 254 3.65 13.47 7.37
C SER A 254 2.96 12.11 7.40
N GLN A 255 2.74 11.58 8.60
CA GLN A 255 2.13 10.27 8.80
C GLN A 255 0.90 10.45 9.69
N PHE A 256 -0.24 9.93 9.24
CA PHE A 256 -1.53 10.11 9.89
C PHE A 256 -2.13 8.77 10.28
N ALA A 257 -2.85 8.76 11.38
CA ALA A 257 -3.63 7.63 11.87
C ALA A 257 -5.07 8.04 12.14
N GLY A 258 -6.00 7.18 11.78
CA GLY A 258 -7.43 7.29 12.07
C GLY A 258 -7.83 6.35 13.19
N TYR A 259 -8.71 6.83 14.07
CA TYR A 259 -9.19 6.10 15.24
C TYR A 259 -10.69 6.24 15.42
N SER A 260 -11.32 5.12 15.69
CA SER A 260 -12.63 5.01 16.30
C SER A 260 -12.47 5.17 17.81
N VAL A 261 -12.99 6.25 18.37
CA VAL A 261 -12.92 6.54 19.82
C VAL A 261 -14.26 6.26 20.45
N LEU A 262 -14.33 5.25 21.30
CA LEU A 262 -15.58 4.78 21.91
C LEU A 262 -15.36 4.20 23.32
N PRO A 263 -16.36 4.28 24.21
CA PRO A 263 -16.34 3.59 25.50
C PRO A 263 -16.23 2.07 25.36
N TYR A 264 -15.63 1.40 26.35
CA TYR A 264 -15.69 -0.06 26.46
C TYR A 264 -17.14 -0.54 26.59
N GLY A 265 -17.50 -1.60 25.86
CA GLY A 265 -18.86 -2.14 25.88
C GLY A 265 -19.92 -1.21 25.28
N TYR A 266 -19.51 -0.28 24.41
CA TYR A 266 -20.43 0.62 23.71
C TYR A 266 -21.41 -0.18 22.85
N LYS A 267 -22.70 0.16 22.94
CA LYS A 267 -23.79 -0.58 22.30
C LYS A 267 -24.70 0.30 21.47
N ILE A 268 -25.12 -0.23 20.33
CA ILE A 268 -26.21 0.30 19.51
C ILE A 268 -27.29 -0.78 19.45
N ASN A 269 -28.53 -0.42 19.77
CA ASN A 269 -29.67 -1.36 19.76
C ASN A 269 -29.45 -2.64 20.59
N GLY A 270 -28.63 -2.57 21.64
CA GLY A 270 -28.34 -3.69 22.54
C GLY A 270 -27.15 -4.57 22.12
N GLU A 271 -26.62 -4.37 20.91
CA GLU A 271 -25.45 -5.07 20.39
C GLU A 271 -24.18 -4.24 20.56
N GLU A 272 -23.08 -4.89 20.93
CA GLU A 272 -21.79 -4.22 21.07
C GLU A 272 -21.25 -3.84 19.69
N VAL A 273 -20.78 -2.60 19.56
CA VAL A 273 -20.18 -2.10 18.31
C VAL A 273 -18.77 -1.60 18.59
N PHE A 274 -17.91 -1.77 17.59
CA PHE A 274 -16.47 -1.47 17.68
C PHE A 274 -16.07 -0.23 16.86
N ALA A 275 -17.06 0.45 16.29
CA ALA A 275 -16.90 1.64 15.47
C ALA A 275 -17.67 2.83 16.05
N ALA A 276 -17.04 4.00 16.09
CA ALA A 276 -17.68 5.29 16.34
C ALA A 276 -18.19 5.87 15.01
N GLY A 277 -19.25 6.70 15.08
CA GLY A 277 -19.80 7.38 13.89
C GLY A 277 -18.86 8.43 13.26
N ASP A 278 -17.84 8.84 14.01
CA ASP A 278 -16.80 9.78 13.59
C ASP A 278 -15.43 9.08 13.62
N THR A 279 -14.52 9.47 12.74
CA THR A 279 -13.11 9.03 12.81
C THR A 279 -12.21 10.17 13.29
N THR A 280 -11.55 9.97 14.42
CA THR A 280 -10.55 10.91 14.99
C THR A 280 -9.22 10.73 14.28
N ILE A 281 -8.55 11.83 13.91
CA ILE A 281 -7.27 11.78 13.21
C ILE A 281 -6.17 12.31 14.12
N ALA A 282 -5.05 11.59 14.17
CA ALA A 282 -3.81 12.04 14.81
C ALA A 282 -2.66 12.09 13.79
N ASN A 283 -1.68 12.95 14.04
CA ASN A 283 -0.41 12.94 13.34
C ASN A 283 0.58 12.10 14.15
N LEU A 284 1.24 11.12 13.54
CA LEU A 284 2.11 10.18 14.25
C LEU A 284 3.43 10.82 14.73
N SER A 285 3.72 12.07 14.36
CA SER A 285 4.78 12.85 15.02
C SER A 285 4.40 13.36 16.42
N ASP A 286 3.10 13.43 16.71
CA ASP A 286 2.52 13.75 18.02
C ASP A 286 1.27 12.86 18.26
N PRO A 287 1.47 11.55 18.48
CA PRO A 287 0.37 10.58 18.49
C PRO A 287 -0.58 10.73 19.69
N ALA A 288 -0.22 11.54 20.69
CA ALA A 288 -1.05 11.77 21.86
C ALA A 288 -2.20 12.75 21.59
N HIS A 289 -2.01 13.70 20.67
CA HIS A 289 -2.97 14.79 20.46
C HIS A 289 -3.68 14.68 19.09
N PRO A 290 -5.01 14.64 19.05
CA PRO A 290 -5.75 14.62 17.79
C PRO A 290 -5.60 15.94 17.04
N ILE A 291 -5.46 15.86 15.71
CA ILE A 291 -5.38 17.02 14.81
C ILE A 291 -6.72 17.37 14.17
N GLY A 292 -7.72 16.50 14.27
CA GLY A 292 -9.04 16.71 13.70
C GLY A 292 -9.95 15.49 13.80
N THR A 293 -11.14 15.61 13.22
CA THR A 293 -12.14 14.55 13.19
C THR A 293 -12.91 14.58 11.88
N LEU A 294 -13.00 13.45 11.22
CA LEU A 294 -13.86 13.22 10.06
C LEU A 294 -15.29 12.95 10.56
N LYS A 295 -16.10 14.01 10.59
CA LYS A 295 -17.47 13.97 11.10
C LYS A 295 -18.40 13.17 10.19
N GLY A 296 -19.14 12.23 10.76
CA GLY A 296 -20.08 11.36 10.05
C GLY A 296 -19.44 10.32 9.14
N ILE A 297 -18.14 10.03 9.34
CA ILE A 297 -17.42 8.98 8.61
C ILE A 297 -16.89 7.98 9.64
N SER A 298 -17.55 6.83 9.71
CA SER A 298 -17.17 5.67 10.53
C SER A 298 -16.09 4.85 9.81
N GLN A 299 -15.17 4.27 10.59
CA GLN A 299 -14.11 3.35 10.12
C GLN A 299 -13.34 3.87 8.90
N ALA A 300 -12.94 5.15 8.93
CA ALA A 300 -12.30 5.76 7.78
C ALA A 300 -10.89 5.18 7.53
N SER A 301 -10.67 4.75 6.29
CA SER A 301 -9.36 4.58 5.68
C SER A 301 -9.12 5.70 4.67
N PHE A 302 -7.86 6.06 4.41
CA PHE A 302 -7.57 7.20 3.57
C PHE A 302 -6.21 7.05 2.87
N VAL A 303 -6.04 7.78 1.77
CA VAL A 303 -4.79 7.82 1.00
C VAL A 303 -4.64 9.19 0.35
N TYR A 304 -3.40 9.61 0.12
CA TYR A 304 -3.13 10.80 -0.69
C TYR A 304 -3.19 10.48 -2.19
N ASP A 305 -3.94 11.28 -2.94
CA ASP A 305 -4.02 11.27 -4.40
C ASP A 305 -3.12 12.39 -4.96
N PRO A 306 -1.95 12.05 -5.56
CA PRO A 306 -1.01 13.03 -6.08
C PRO A 306 -1.52 13.81 -7.29
N ASP A 307 -2.38 13.21 -8.11
CA ASP A 307 -2.80 13.78 -9.40
C ASP A 307 -3.69 15.00 -9.19
N LYS A 308 -4.54 14.94 -8.16
CA LYS A 308 -5.48 16.01 -7.80
C LYS A 308 -5.12 16.72 -6.49
N ASN A 309 -3.99 16.38 -5.87
CA ASN A 309 -3.50 16.96 -4.62
C ASN A 309 -4.59 17.01 -3.52
N ARG A 310 -5.14 15.83 -3.21
CA ARG A 310 -6.24 15.66 -2.24
C ARG A 310 -6.07 14.38 -1.44
N MET A 311 -6.70 14.31 -0.27
CA MET A 311 -6.91 13.05 0.43
C MET A 311 -8.19 12.40 -0.08
N ILE A 312 -8.13 11.10 -0.36
CA ILE A 312 -9.30 10.26 -0.58
C ILE A 312 -9.57 9.49 0.70
N ILE A 313 -10.83 9.39 1.06
CA ILE A 313 -11.31 8.75 2.28
C ILE A 313 -12.35 7.71 1.89
N VAL A 314 -12.29 6.51 2.43
CA VAL A 314 -13.30 5.46 2.32
C VAL A 314 -13.72 5.02 3.72
N GLY A 315 -15.02 4.89 3.94
CA GLY A 315 -15.61 4.52 5.23
C GLY A 315 -17.12 4.33 5.12
N ASN A 316 -17.83 4.38 6.24
CA ASN A 316 -19.29 4.18 6.30
C ASN A 316 -19.98 5.43 6.85
N GLU A 317 -21.19 5.72 6.37
CA GLU A 317 -22.02 6.85 6.85
C GLU A 317 -22.70 6.57 8.20
N THR A 318 -22.57 5.34 8.71
CA THR A 318 -23.13 4.89 9.97
C THR A 318 -22.15 3.93 10.64
N ASN A 319 -22.17 3.90 11.97
CA ASN A 319 -21.47 2.92 12.78
C ASN A 319 -22.40 1.82 13.31
N ASP A 320 -23.69 1.84 12.95
CA ASP A 320 -24.61 0.73 13.19
C ASP A 320 -24.47 -0.31 12.07
N PRO A 321 -23.87 -1.48 12.34
CA PRO A 321 -23.68 -2.52 11.32
C PRO A 321 -25.01 -3.11 10.83
N ASN A 322 -26.11 -2.92 11.57
CA ASN A 322 -27.44 -3.44 11.27
C ASN A 322 -28.37 -2.41 10.61
N ALA A 323 -27.91 -1.16 10.46
CA ALA A 323 -28.66 -0.16 9.69
C ALA A 323 -28.79 -0.60 8.21
N PRO A 324 -29.82 -0.14 7.48
CA PRO A 324 -30.01 -0.51 6.07
C PRO A 324 -28.80 -0.25 5.16
N ASN A 325 -27.99 0.77 5.48
CA ASN A 325 -26.74 1.12 4.81
C ASN A 325 -25.48 0.78 5.63
N GLY A 326 -25.59 -0.07 6.67
CA GLY A 326 -24.50 -0.41 7.58
C GLY A 326 -23.30 -1.07 6.93
N ARG A 327 -23.51 -1.75 5.79
CA ARG A 327 -22.45 -2.37 4.96
C ARG A 327 -22.05 -1.52 3.75
N THR A 328 -22.66 -0.36 3.54
CA THR A 328 -22.37 0.48 2.37
C THR A 328 -21.10 1.28 2.61
N ARG A 329 -20.05 0.97 1.85
CA ARG A 329 -18.85 1.80 1.79
C ARG A 329 -19.09 3.01 0.89
N VAL A 330 -18.67 4.17 1.37
CA VAL A 330 -18.76 5.46 0.69
C VAL A 330 -17.37 6.07 0.61
N MET A 331 -17.16 6.88 -0.42
CA MET A 331 -15.92 7.59 -0.68
C MET A 331 -16.13 9.10 -0.59
N TRP A 332 -15.15 9.79 -0.01
CA TRP A 332 -15.07 11.24 0.10
C TRP A 332 -13.70 11.75 -0.35
N GLU A 333 -13.62 13.04 -0.62
CA GLU A 333 -12.39 13.76 -0.89
C GLU A 333 -12.21 14.99 0.00
N VAL A 334 -10.96 15.33 0.29
CA VAL A 334 -10.60 16.57 0.99
C VAL A 334 -9.36 17.20 0.34
N PRO A 335 -9.38 18.49 -0.03
CA PRO A 335 -8.20 19.17 -0.56
C PRO A 335 -7.03 19.17 0.44
N TYR A 336 -5.85 18.81 -0.04
CA TYR A 336 -4.65 18.74 0.77
C TYR A 336 -3.82 20.03 0.64
N ASP A 337 -3.47 20.66 1.78
CA ASP A 337 -2.60 21.83 1.80
C ASP A 337 -1.20 21.42 2.23
N ARG A 338 -0.23 21.49 1.31
CA ARG A 338 1.17 21.13 1.58
C ARG A 338 1.86 22.05 2.58
N ASN A 339 1.38 23.28 2.74
CA ASN A 339 1.91 24.22 3.73
C ASN A 339 1.28 24.03 5.10
N ASN A 340 0.14 23.33 5.17
CA ASN A 340 -0.53 22.97 6.41
C ASN A 340 -1.05 21.51 6.35
N PRO A 341 -0.13 20.53 6.46
CA PRO A 341 -0.40 19.09 6.33
C PRO A 341 -1.52 18.55 7.22
N ASN A 342 -1.77 19.17 8.38
CA ASN A 342 -2.80 18.72 9.30
C ASN A 342 -4.20 19.24 8.94
N SER A 343 -4.30 20.29 8.12
CA SER A 343 -5.56 21.00 7.88
C SER A 343 -6.68 20.17 7.24
N TRP A 344 -6.35 19.08 6.55
CA TRP A 344 -7.37 18.25 5.91
C TRP A 344 -8.23 17.50 6.96
N ALA A 345 -7.66 17.14 8.11
CA ALA A 345 -8.32 16.37 9.14
C ALA A 345 -9.48 17.14 9.83
N SER A 346 -9.50 18.46 9.72
CA SER A 346 -10.53 19.34 10.28
C SER A 346 -11.48 19.90 9.23
N LYS A 347 -11.28 19.59 7.93
CA LYS A 347 -12.16 20.05 6.85
C LYS A 347 -13.32 19.09 6.66
N THR A 348 -14.47 19.62 6.25
CA THR A 348 -15.62 18.81 5.84
C THR A 348 -15.31 18.07 4.53
N PRO A 349 -15.32 16.72 4.52
CA PRO A 349 -15.09 15.96 3.30
C PRO A 349 -16.24 16.07 2.31
N THR A 350 -15.92 16.14 1.02
CA THR A 350 -16.92 16.13 -0.05
C THR A 350 -17.22 14.69 -0.43
N ARG A 351 -18.47 14.26 -0.28
CA ARG A 351 -18.91 12.92 -0.67
C ARG A 351 -18.85 12.78 -2.18
N ILE A 352 -18.12 11.78 -2.68
CA ILE A 352 -17.98 11.53 -4.13
C ILE A 352 -18.76 10.31 -4.61
N GLY A 353 -19.11 9.34 -3.74
CA GLY A 353 -20.09 8.30 -4.05
C GLY A 353 -19.84 6.96 -3.36
N GLU A 354 -20.69 5.98 -3.64
CA GLU A 354 -20.60 4.63 -3.05
C GLU A 354 -19.55 3.76 -3.75
N VAL A 355 -19.07 2.74 -3.03
CA VAL A 355 -18.16 1.68 -3.50
C VAL A 355 -18.94 0.35 -3.51
N PRO A 356 -19.81 0.12 -4.51
CA PRO A 356 -20.75 -1.00 -4.50
C PRO A 356 -20.06 -2.37 -4.65
N SER A 357 -18.88 -2.40 -5.26
CA SER A 357 -18.16 -3.65 -5.54
C SER A 357 -17.42 -4.24 -4.34
N LEU A 358 -17.31 -3.50 -3.22
CA LEU A 358 -16.68 -3.98 -2.00
C LEU A 358 -17.42 -3.47 -0.76
N PRO A 359 -18.64 -3.97 -0.47
CA PRO A 359 -19.34 -3.64 0.77
C PRO A 359 -18.61 -4.19 2.00
N GLY A 360 -18.93 -3.65 3.18
CA GLY A 360 -18.45 -4.19 4.45
C GLY A 360 -18.79 -3.32 5.65
N ASN A 361 -18.96 -3.97 6.80
CA ASN A 361 -19.11 -3.35 8.13
C ASN A 361 -17.91 -3.63 9.06
N ARG A 362 -16.80 -4.11 8.48
CA ARG A 362 -15.51 -4.32 9.12
C ARG A 362 -14.44 -3.46 8.44
N GLU A 363 -13.27 -3.44 9.06
CA GLU A 363 -12.15 -2.58 8.71
C GLU A 363 -11.75 -2.72 7.24
N SER A 364 -11.26 -1.62 6.69
CA SER A 364 -10.78 -1.53 5.32
C SER A 364 -9.52 -0.68 5.26
N GLN A 365 -8.76 -0.83 4.19
CA GLN A 365 -7.61 0.02 3.93
C GLN A 365 -7.58 0.38 2.45
N LEU A 366 -7.53 1.68 2.19
CA LEU A 366 -7.26 2.25 0.88
C LEU A 366 -5.77 2.54 0.75
N VAL A 367 -5.13 2.03 -0.30
CA VAL A 367 -3.70 2.23 -0.57
C VAL A 367 -3.45 2.64 -2.01
N ALA A 368 -2.41 3.45 -2.22
CA ALA A 368 -1.83 3.68 -3.54
C ALA A 368 -0.89 2.53 -3.88
N LEU A 369 -0.95 2.03 -5.11
CA LEU A 369 -0.14 0.89 -5.55
C LEU A 369 1.25 1.33 -6.01
N LYS A 370 2.30 0.58 -5.65
CA LYS A 370 3.64 0.72 -6.27
C LYS A 370 3.53 0.21 -7.71
N GLY A 371 3.61 1.10 -8.70
CA GLY A 371 3.21 0.80 -10.07
C GLY A 371 1.85 1.40 -10.46
N GLY A 372 1.26 2.19 -9.55
CA GLY A 372 0.17 3.12 -9.74
C GLY A 372 -1.24 2.56 -9.75
N GLY A 373 -2.21 3.48 -9.70
CA GLY A 373 -3.57 3.16 -9.29
C GLY A 373 -3.72 2.95 -7.78
N PHE A 374 -4.86 2.40 -7.40
CA PHE A 374 -5.30 2.27 -6.02
C PHE A 374 -5.89 0.88 -5.78
N ALA A 375 -5.70 0.37 -4.57
CA ALA A 375 -6.37 -0.83 -4.09
C ALA A 375 -7.16 -0.50 -2.83
N LEU A 376 -8.38 -1.03 -2.75
CA LEU A 376 -9.18 -1.06 -1.53
C LEU A 376 -9.28 -2.51 -1.09
N VAL A 377 -8.79 -2.78 0.12
CA VAL A 377 -8.96 -4.06 0.81
C VAL A 377 -9.95 -3.88 1.94
N GLY A 378 -10.79 -4.88 2.21
CA GLY A 378 -11.80 -4.75 3.26
C GLY A 378 -12.42 -6.06 3.68
N ALA A 379 -12.89 -6.08 4.93
CA ALA A 379 -13.61 -7.20 5.52
C ALA A 379 -15.11 -6.91 5.64
N ASP A 380 -15.87 -7.97 5.87
CA ASP A 380 -17.30 -7.91 6.16
C ASP A 380 -17.69 -9.10 7.02
N ASN A 381 -18.65 -8.92 7.94
CA ASN A 381 -19.03 -9.98 8.86
C ASN A 381 -19.55 -11.22 8.11
N GLY A 382 -18.94 -12.38 8.38
CA GLY A 382 -19.33 -13.67 7.77
C GLY A 382 -18.95 -13.83 6.30
N HIS A 383 -18.12 -12.92 5.76
CA HIS A 383 -17.65 -13.00 4.38
C HIS A 383 -16.12 -12.95 4.32
N PRO A 384 -15.49 -13.55 3.29
CA PRO A 384 -14.05 -13.42 3.08
C PRO A 384 -13.62 -11.97 2.95
N SER A 385 -12.55 -11.61 3.66
CA SER A 385 -11.79 -10.39 3.38
C SER A 385 -11.44 -10.35 1.89
N SER A 386 -11.73 -9.24 1.23
CA SER A 386 -11.67 -9.11 -0.23
C SER A 386 -11.03 -7.80 -0.65
N ALA A 387 -10.64 -7.72 -1.91
CA ALA A 387 -9.93 -6.58 -2.48
C ALA A 387 -10.48 -6.20 -3.86
N ILE A 388 -10.43 -4.91 -4.19
CA ILE A 388 -10.64 -4.35 -5.54
C ILE A 388 -9.49 -3.39 -5.87
N ALA A 389 -9.23 -3.18 -7.16
CA ALA A 389 -8.23 -2.22 -7.62
C ALA A 389 -8.76 -1.44 -8.84
N ALA A 390 -8.24 -0.23 -9.02
CA ALA A 390 -8.57 0.65 -10.14
C ALA A 390 -7.42 1.64 -10.41
N SER A 391 -7.34 2.17 -11.63
CA SER A 391 -6.32 3.15 -12.03
C SER A 391 -6.48 4.51 -11.33
N THR A 392 -7.69 4.83 -10.85
CA THR A 392 -8.00 6.08 -10.16
C THR A 392 -8.84 5.81 -8.91
N PRO A 393 -8.89 6.74 -7.93
CA PRO A 393 -9.76 6.57 -6.78
C PRO A 393 -11.23 6.50 -7.19
N GLU A 394 -11.67 7.31 -8.14
CA GLU A 394 -13.04 7.27 -8.66
C GLU A 394 -13.38 5.93 -9.33
N GLY A 395 -12.41 5.28 -9.99
CA GLY A 395 -12.60 3.98 -10.63
C GLY A 395 -13.00 2.88 -9.65
N LEU A 396 -12.59 2.97 -8.37
CA LEU A 396 -12.99 2.00 -7.33
C LEU A 396 -14.51 1.94 -7.10
N ARG A 397 -15.25 2.95 -7.58
CA ARG A 397 -16.71 3.04 -7.46
C ARG A 397 -17.45 2.33 -8.58
N ASP A 398 -16.74 1.81 -9.59
CA ASP A 398 -17.38 1.09 -10.69
C ASP A 398 -17.99 -0.22 -10.18
N SER A 399 -19.32 -0.33 -10.31
CA SER A 399 -20.10 -1.54 -10.02
C SER A 399 -19.69 -2.78 -10.83
N GLY A 400 -18.93 -2.60 -11.91
CA GLY A 400 -18.36 -3.67 -12.72
C GLY A 400 -17.13 -4.34 -12.09
N LEU A 401 -16.49 -3.70 -11.10
CA LEU A 401 -15.32 -4.28 -10.42
C LEU A 401 -15.71 -5.55 -9.69
N ARG A 402 -14.85 -6.57 -9.80
CA ARG A 402 -15.03 -7.86 -9.11
C ARG A 402 -14.14 -7.90 -7.87
N ALA A 403 -14.77 -7.88 -6.70
CA ALA A 403 -14.09 -8.17 -5.45
C ALA A 403 -13.44 -9.55 -5.49
N THR A 404 -12.16 -9.57 -5.15
CA THR A 404 -11.33 -10.75 -5.17
C THR A 404 -11.02 -11.15 -3.73
N ALA A 405 -11.35 -12.38 -3.35
CA ALA A 405 -11.13 -12.86 -1.99
C ALA A 405 -9.62 -12.91 -1.67
N ILE A 406 -9.20 -12.22 -0.62
CA ILE A 406 -7.80 -12.24 -0.15
C ILE A 406 -7.54 -13.60 0.52
N THR A 407 -8.43 -14.00 1.43
CA THR A 407 -8.35 -15.30 2.10
C THR A 407 -9.66 -16.04 1.89
N PRO A 408 -9.71 -17.01 0.97
CA PRO A 408 -10.86 -17.90 0.84
C PRO A 408 -11.08 -18.80 2.08
N PRO A 409 -12.31 -19.27 2.34
CA PRO A 409 -12.64 -20.08 3.51
C PRO A 409 -11.80 -21.33 3.72
N GLN A 410 -11.28 -21.95 2.66
CA GLN A 410 -10.40 -23.12 2.77
C GLN A 410 -9.04 -22.83 3.42
N TYR A 411 -8.68 -21.56 3.58
CA TYR A 411 -7.43 -21.11 4.21
C TYR A 411 -7.65 -20.47 5.58
N TYR A 412 -8.87 -20.54 6.12
CA TYR A 412 -9.13 -20.02 7.46
C TYR A 412 -8.41 -20.87 8.50
N PRO A 413 -7.87 -20.25 9.57
CA PRO A 413 -7.39 -21.00 10.70
C PRO A 413 -8.55 -21.78 11.34
N PRO A 414 -8.26 -22.87 12.07
CA PRO A 414 -9.29 -23.52 12.87
C PRO A 414 -9.80 -22.56 13.95
N ASN A 415 -11.09 -22.65 14.28
CA ASN A 415 -11.62 -21.91 15.43
C ASN A 415 -10.85 -22.30 16.71
N PRO A 416 -10.47 -21.32 17.56
CA PRO A 416 -9.79 -21.62 18.81
C PRO A 416 -10.67 -22.49 19.73
N PRO A 417 -10.06 -23.34 20.57
CA PRO A 417 -10.79 -24.15 21.55
C PRO A 417 -11.58 -23.25 22.52
N GLY A 418 -12.87 -23.55 22.73
CA GLY A 418 -13.71 -22.81 23.69
C GLY A 418 -14.41 -21.56 23.15
N HIS A 419 -14.36 -21.32 21.83
CA HIS A 419 -15.19 -20.27 21.22
C HIS A 419 -16.70 -20.50 21.50
N PRO A 420 -17.50 -19.44 21.74
CA PRO A 420 -18.93 -19.57 21.97
C PRO A 420 -19.64 -20.22 20.77
N PRO A 421 -20.59 -21.15 20.99
CA PRO A 421 -21.36 -21.74 19.90
C PRO A 421 -22.05 -20.67 19.04
N GLY A 422 -21.87 -20.76 17.72
CA GLY A 422 -22.47 -19.84 16.75
C GLY A 422 -21.64 -18.59 16.41
N TRP A 423 -20.46 -18.42 17.01
CA TRP A 423 -19.53 -17.34 16.67
C TRP A 423 -18.46 -17.84 15.70
N ASP A 424 -18.28 -17.10 14.60
CA ASP A 424 -17.20 -17.35 13.64
C ASP A 424 -15.98 -16.50 14.01
N THR A 425 -15.13 -17.09 14.85
CA THR A 425 -13.84 -16.52 15.29
C THR A 425 -12.70 -16.78 14.31
N ALA A 426 -12.92 -17.68 13.34
CA ALA A 426 -11.93 -18.09 12.35
C ALA A 426 -11.94 -17.22 11.10
N THR A 427 -13.08 -16.56 10.78
CA THR A 427 -13.16 -15.66 9.63
C THR A 427 -12.19 -14.48 9.83
N PRO A 428 -11.17 -14.34 8.95
CA PRO A 428 -10.22 -13.26 9.04
C PRO A 428 -10.83 -11.91 8.69
N TYR A 429 -10.50 -10.89 9.47
CA TYR A 429 -10.94 -9.50 9.30
C TYR A 429 -9.73 -8.55 9.30
N ALA A 430 -10.02 -7.25 9.16
CA ALA A 430 -9.01 -6.19 9.10
C ALA A 430 -7.82 -6.50 8.18
N PRO A 431 -8.08 -6.71 6.87
CA PRO A 431 -7.01 -6.81 5.91
C PRO A 431 -6.26 -5.49 5.83
N VAL A 432 -4.95 -5.54 6.00
CA VAL A 432 -4.05 -4.39 5.92
C VAL A 432 -2.87 -4.77 5.05
N VAL A 433 -2.58 -3.99 4.01
CA VAL A 433 -1.36 -4.02 3.23
C VAL A 433 -0.22 -3.45 4.06
N VAL A 434 0.79 -4.28 4.32
CA VAL A 434 1.94 -3.96 5.18
C VAL A 434 3.18 -3.55 4.37
N ASP A 435 3.34 -4.07 3.15
CA ASP A 435 4.33 -3.63 2.19
C ASP A 435 3.86 -3.98 0.76
N GLN A 436 4.60 -3.48 -0.23
CA GLN A 436 4.36 -3.73 -1.64
C GLN A 436 5.68 -3.95 -2.38
N HIS A 437 5.69 -4.89 -3.32
CA HIS A 437 6.83 -5.15 -4.20
C HIS A 437 6.40 -5.04 -5.66
N TYR A 438 6.95 -4.06 -6.39
CA TYR A 438 6.65 -3.86 -7.80
C TYR A 438 7.74 -4.46 -8.68
N ASP A 439 7.35 -5.34 -9.59
CA ASP A 439 8.18 -5.85 -10.68
C ASP A 439 7.78 -5.14 -11.99
N PRO A 440 8.56 -4.14 -12.45
CA PRO A 440 8.27 -3.44 -13.69
C PRO A 440 8.46 -4.30 -14.94
N GLY A 441 9.18 -5.42 -14.86
CA GLY A 441 9.34 -6.34 -15.98
C GLY A 441 8.06 -7.11 -16.30
N THR A 442 7.30 -7.46 -15.26
CA THR A 442 6.02 -8.20 -15.38
C THR A 442 4.79 -7.33 -15.11
N GLY A 443 4.98 -6.08 -14.69
CA GLY A 443 3.90 -5.19 -14.28
C GLY A 443 3.18 -5.64 -13.01
N ARG A 444 3.79 -6.52 -12.20
CA ARG A 444 3.13 -7.10 -11.02
C ARG A 444 3.48 -6.35 -9.75
N VAL A 445 2.47 -6.03 -8.96
CA VAL A 445 2.59 -5.52 -7.59
C VAL A 445 2.19 -6.64 -6.64
N THR A 446 3.12 -7.20 -5.89
CA THR A 446 2.75 -8.04 -4.75
C THR A 446 2.39 -7.14 -3.58
N LEU A 447 1.20 -7.31 -3.01
CA LEU A 447 0.80 -6.68 -1.76
C LEU A 447 0.98 -7.70 -0.65
N ASP A 448 1.92 -7.45 0.25
CA ASP A 448 2.04 -8.21 1.48
C ASP A 448 1.01 -7.69 2.46
N MET A 449 0.30 -8.61 3.08
CA MET A 449 -0.89 -8.29 3.85
C MET A 449 -0.86 -8.95 5.21
N ARG A 450 -1.56 -8.32 6.14
CA ARG A 450 -1.91 -8.85 7.45
C ARG A 450 -3.42 -8.92 7.58
N GLN A 451 -3.91 -9.92 8.29
CA GLN A 451 -5.29 -10.07 8.71
C GLN A 451 -5.34 -10.50 10.16
N SER A 452 -6.46 -10.25 10.82
CA SER A 452 -6.67 -10.61 12.21
C SER A 452 -7.71 -11.71 12.34
N THR A 453 -7.55 -12.55 13.36
CA THR A 453 -8.61 -13.36 13.95
C THR A 453 -8.59 -13.14 15.46
N TRP A 454 -9.61 -13.61 16.15
CA TRP A 454 -9.70 -13.44 17.60
C TRP A 454 -10.34 -14.65 18.25
N GLY A 455 -10.11 -14.82 19.55
CA GLY A 455 -10.59 -15.96 20.31
C GLY A 455 -10.70 -15.66 21.79
N TRP A 456 -10.94 -16.72 22.56
CA TRP A 456 -11.00 -16.69 24.01
C TRP A 456 -10.24 -17.87 24.59
N LEU A 457 -9.28 -17.60 25.48
CA LEU A 457 -8.61 -18.63 26.26
C LEU A 457 -9.20 -18.70 27.67
N PRO A 458 -9.25 -19.87 28.32
CA PRO A 458 -9.55 -19.95 29.75
C PRO A 458 -8.54 -19.12 30.56
N ASP A 459 -9.03 -18.28 31.50
CA ASP A 459 -8.16 -17.54 32.41
C ASP A 459 -7.59 -18.50 33.47
N PRO A 460 -6.28 -18.79 33.47
CA PRO A 460 -5.68 -19.73 34.41
C PRO A 460 -5.74 -19.22 35.86
N ASN A 461 -5.91 -17.92 36.06
CA ASN A 461 -5.96 -17.28 37.37
C ASN A 461 -7.41 -17.04 37.86
N LYS A 462 -8.41 -17.17 36.98
CA LYS A 462 -9.83 -16.95 37.31
C LYS A 462 -10.71 -18.04 36.70
N PRO A 463 -10.95 -19.15 37.42
CA PRO A 463 -11.80 -20.24 36.94
C PRO A 463 -13.18 -19.74 36.47
N GLY A 464 -13.57 -20.14 35.25
CA GLY A 464 -14.83 -19.73 34.63
C GLY A 464 -14.81 -18.35 33.94
N LYS A 465 -13.65 -17.68 33.89
CA LYS A 465 -13.43 -16.49 33.05
C LYS A 465 -12.58 -16.84 31.83
N THR A 466 -12.70 -16.02 30.80
CA THR A 466 -11.89 -16.10 29.59
C THR A 466 -11.05 -14.83 29.42
N LEU A 467 -9.90 -15.00 28.78
CA LEU A 467 -9.00 -13.93 28.33
C LEU A 467 -9.14 -13.76 26.83
N TYR A 468 -9.12 -12.52 26.37
CA TYR A 468 -9.10 -12.21 24.95
C TYR A 468 -7.83 -12.79 24.29
N ASP A 469 -8.00 -13.45 23.15
CA ASP A 469 -6.94 -14.14 22.43
C ASP A 469 -6.86 -13.64 20.98
N PRO A 470 -6.26 -12.47 20.75
CA PRO A 470 -6.11 -11.94 19.41
C PRO A 470 -4.98 -12.64 18.66
N HIS A 471 -5.12 -12.76 17.34
CA HIS A 471 -4.08 -13.30 16.46
C HIS A 471 -3.96 -12.48 15.18
N THR A 472 -2.73 -12.29 14.70
CA THR A 472 -2.48 -11.78 13.36
C THR A 472 -1.86 -12.84 12.46
N TRP A 473 -2.16 -12.72 11.18
CA TRP A 473 -1.73 -13.63 10.13
C TRP A 473 -1.24 -12.85 8.93
N THR A 474 -0.21 -13.34 8.25
CA THR A 474 0.29 -12.77 7.01
C THR A 474 -0.16 -13.57 5.79
N THR A 475 -0.41 -12.87 4.68
CA THR A 475 -0.65 -13.44 3.35
C THR A 475 -0.21 -12.43 2.29
N SER A 476 -0.40 -12.74 1.02
CA SER A 476 -0.11 -11.83 -0.09
C SER A 476 -1.10 -12.01 -1.23
N ILE A 477 -1.38 -10.92 -1.94
CA ILE A 477 -2.07 -10.94 -3.25
C ILE A 477 -1.19 -10.27 -4.29
N VAL A 478 -1.41 -10.59 -5.57
CA VAL A 478 -0.70 -9.95 -6.68
C VAL A 478 -1.69 -9.09 -7.45
N VAL A 479 -1.29 -7.87 -7.80
CA VAL A 479 -2.02 -6.96 -8.68
C VAL A 479 -1.24 -6.82 -9.98
N GLN A 480 -1.88 -7.16 -11.09
CA GLN A 480 -1.37 -6.94 -12.44
C GLN A 480 -1.67 -5.51 -12.87
N GLN A 481 -0.66 -4.73 -13.22
CA GLN A 481 -0.84 -3.37 -13.75
C GLN A 481 -1.30 -3.38 -15.21
N PRO A 482 -2.03 -2.34 -15.66
CA PRO A 482 -2.41 -2.17 -17.05
C PRO A 482 -1.21 -2.23 -18.00
N GLY A 483 -1.42 -2.75 -19.21
CA GLY A 483 -0.41 -2.75 -20.28
C GLY A 483 0.72 -3.79 -20.15
N HIS A 484 0.58 -4.78 -19.28
CA HIS A 484 1.54 -5.87 -19.08
C HIS A 484 0.94 -7.28 -19.21
#